data_AF-A0A820EVL7-F1
#
_entry.id   AF-A0A820EVL7-F1
#
_cell.length_a   1.000
_cell.length_b   1.000
_cell.length_c   1.000
_cell.angle_alpha   90.00
_cell.angle_beta   90.00
_cell.angle_gamma   90.00
#
_symmetry.space_group_name_H-M   'P 1'
#
loop_
_entity.id
_entity.type
_entity.pdbx_description
1 polymer ?
#
loop_
_entity_poly.entity_id
_entity_poly.type
_entity_poly.pdbx_seq_one_letter_code
_entity_poly.pdbx_strand_id
1 'polypeptide(L)'
;EAKGLLERQRIKDEAEAEDVRKQLLELQALSAAVESTGQAKAEAQSRAESARIEGEAAVEQARLKSEATRIEAEAELSRLKLAREAEIKFLGEQNELEISKKGEMSRIETEKFKLQVESIGASTIQAIATSGPDTQVKLLQALGLQSMLITDGNTPINLMGFGQGLLGGLTGNTNKKIRSSTTASSNYHVEENE
;
A
#
# COMPACT_ATOMS: atom_id res chain seq x y z
N GLU A 1 47.17 -93.84 -49.15
CA GLU A 1 45.86 -93.80 -48.45
C GLU A 1 45.89 -93.05 -47.12
N ALA A 2 46.86 -93.27 -46.23
CA ALA A 2 46.91 -92.62 -44.91
C ALA A 2 46.84 -91.08 -44.91
N LYS A 3 47.44 -90.39 -45.90
CA LYS A 3 47.40 -88.91 -46.01
C LYS A 3 46.00 -88.36 -46.29
N GLY A 4 45.15 -89.09 -47.01
CA GLY A 4 43.79 -88.63 -47.37
C GLY A 4 42.77 -88.80 -46.23
N LEU A 5 42.97 -89.79 -45.35
CA LEU A 5 42.19 -89.95 -44.13
C LEU A 5 42.51 -88.84 -43.12
N LEU A 6 43.79 -88.48 -42.99
CA LEU A 6 44.26 -87.39 -42.14
C LEU A 6 43.73 -86.02 -42.59
N GLU A 7 43.75 -85.75 -43.90
CA GLU A 7 43.13 -84.56 -44.50
C GLU A 7 41.62 -84.50 -44.22
N ARG A 8 40.90 -85.61 -44.38
CA ARG A 8 39.45 -85.64 -44.04
C ARG A 8 39.18 -85.44 -42.56
N GLN A 9 40.02 -85.99 -41.68
CA GLN A 9 39.90 -85.79 -40.24
C GLN A 9 40.15 -84.33 -39.89
N ARG A 10 41.22 -83.73 -40.44
CA ARG A 10 41.54 -82.31 -40.27
C ARG A 10 40.39 -81.40 -40.72
N ILE A 11 39.79 -81.68 -41.87
CA ILE A 11 38.65 -80.89 -42.37
C ILE A 11 37.43 -81.02 -41.45
N LYS A 12 37.19 -82.20 -40.87
CA LYS A 12 36.10 -82.39 -39.89
C LYS A 12 36.37 -81.62 -38.59
N ASP A 13 37.59 -81.70 -38.07
CA ASP A 13 37.98 -81.00 -36.86
C ASP A 13 37.94 -79.46 -37.08
N GLU A 14 38.36 -78.99 -38.26
CA GLU A 14 38.25 -77.58 -38.66
C GLU A 14 36.78 -77.14 -38.81
N ALA A 15 35.91 -77.99 -39.37
CA ALA A 15 34.48 -77.71 -39.49
C ALA A 15 33.79 -77.62 -38.11
N GLU A 16 34.09 -78.56 -37.20
CA GLU A 16 33.58 -78.52 -35.82
C GLU A 16 34.10 -77.28 -35.06
N ALA A 17 35.36 -76.91 -35.26
CA ALA A 17 35.94 -75.69 -34.68
C ALA A 17 35.26 -74.41 -35.20
N GLU A 18 34.94 -74.34 -36.50
CA GLU A 18 34.23 -73.21 -37.09
C GLU A 18 32.76 -73.13 -36.64
N ASP A 19 32.07 -74.26 -36.45
CA ASP A 19 30.71 -74.28 -35.91
C ASP A 19 30.66 -73.74 -34.48
N VAL A 20 31.60 -74.16 -33.62
CA VAL A 20 31.74 -73.62 -32.25
C VAL A 20 32.13 -72.14 -32.29
N ARG A 21 33.01 -71.73 -33.21
CA ARG A 21 33.40 -70.33 -33.38
C ARG A 21 32.22 -69.45 -33.77
N LYS A 22 31.35 -69.93 -34.66
CA LYS A 22 30.13 -69.22 -35.06
C LYS A 22 29.19 -69.02 -33.88
N GLN A 23 28.95 -70.07 -33.08
CA GLN A 23 28.12 -69.97 -31.88
C GLN A 23 28.71 -68.98 -30.86
N LEU A 24 30.03 -69.00 -30.64
CA LEU A 24 30.70 -68.05 -29.77
C LEU A 24 30.53 -66.61 -30.25
N LEU A 25 30.64 -66.35 -31.55
CA LEU A 25 30.42 -65.02 -32.13
C LEU A 25 28.96 -64.56 -31.99
N GLU A 26 27.99 -65.45 -32.19
CA GLU A 26 26.57 -65.14 -31.94
C GLU A 26 26.31 -64.79 -30.48
N LEU A 27 26.84 -65.58 -29.54
CA LEU A 27 26.72 -65.28 -28.10
C LEU A 27 27.41 -63.96 -27.75
N GLN A 28 28.59 -63.68 -28.28
CA GLN A 28 29.29 -62.41 -28.05
C GLN A 28 28.51 -61.21 -28.60
N ALA A 29 27.92 -61.33 -29.78
CA ALA A 29 27.08 -60.27 -30.35
C ALA A 29 25.83 -60.02 -29.50
N LEU A 30 25.18 -61.08 -29.02
CA LEU A 30 24.03 -60.98 -28.11
C LEU A 30 24.42 -60.37 -26.77
N SER A 31 25.54 -60.79 -26.18
CA SER A 31 26.06 -60.21 -24.94
C SER A 31 26.39 -58.72 -25.09
N ALA A 32 27.03 -58.32 -26.19
CA ALA A 32 27.33 -56.92 -26.48
C ALA A 32 26.04 -56.08 -26.66
N ALA A 33 25.02 -56.64 -27.31
CA ALA A 33 23.73 -55.97 -27.45
C ALA A 33 23.00 -55.82 -26.10
N VAL A 34 23.03 -56.85 -25.25
CA VAL A 34 22.43 -56.79 -23.91
C VAL A 34 23.20 -55.82 -23.00
N GLU A 35 24.53 -55.80 -23.06
CA GLU A 35 25.35 -54.87 -22.30
C GLU A 35 25.10 -53.42 -22.73
N SER A 36 25.09 -53.15 -24.03
CA SER A 36 24.83 -51.81 -24.56
C SER A 36 23.42 -51.31 -24.22
N THR A 37 22.40 -52.17 -24.38
CA THR A 37 21.02 -51.81 -24.02
C THR A 37 20.83 -51.69 -22.51
N GLY A 38 21.50 -52.53 -21.71
CA GLY A 38 21.52 -52.46 -20.26
C GLY A 38 22.12 -51.16 -19.77
N GLN A 39 23.26 -50.76 -20.33
CA GLN A 39 23.91 -49.49 -20.00
C GLN A 39 23.02 -48.30 -20.39
N ALA A 40 22.50 -48.26 -21.62
CA ALA A 40 21.63 -47.18 -22.07
C ALA A 40 20.35 -47.08 -21.24
N LYS A 41 19.74 -48.22 -20.88
CA LYS A 41 18.55 -48.26 -20.03
C LYS A 41 18.84 -47.79 -18.61
N ALA A 42 19.94 -48.26 -18.01
CA ALA A 42 20.36 -47.83 -16.68
C ALA A 42 20.61 -46.32 -16.64
N GLU A 43 21.34 -45.78 -17.62
CA GLU A 43 21.59 -44.34 -17.72
C GLU A 43 20.29 -43.54 -17.90
N ALA A 44 19.39 -43.98 -18.79
CA ALA A 44 18.11 -43.32 -19.00
C ALA A 44 17.25 -43.34 -17.73
N GLN A 45 17.20 -44.47 -17.03
CA GLN A 45 16.46 -44.62 -15.77
C GLN A 45 17.07 -43.75 -14.66
N SER A 46 18.39 -43.74 -14.50
CA SER A 46 19.07 -42.89 -13.52
C SER A 46 18.80 -41.42 -13.79
N ARG A 47 18.89 -40.96 -15.04
CA ARG A 47 18.59 -39.56 -15.40
C ARG A 47 17.13 -39.20 -15.13
N ALA A 48 16.19 -40.08 -15.49
CA ALA A 48 14.77 -39.87 -15.22
C ALA A 48 14.48 -39.78 -13.72
N GLU A 49 15.10 -40.65 -12.91
CA GLU A 49 14.93 -40.64 -11.47
C GLU A 49 15.56 -39.41 -10.82
N SER A 50 16.75 -38.99 -11.25
CA SER A 50 17.36 -37.74 -10.80
C SER A 50 16.45 -36.54 -11.10
N ALA A 51 15.92 -36.44 -12.32
CA ALA A 51 15.00 -35.36 -12.69
C ALA A 51 13.70 -35.39 -11.87
N ARG A 52 13.19 -36.59 -11.54
CA ARG A 52 12.01 -36.75 -10.68
C ARG A 52 12.29 -36.24 -9.27
N ILE A 53 13.41 -36.65 -8.67
CA ILE A 53 13.82 -36.22 -7.32
C ILE A 53 14.03 -34.69 -7.29
N GLU A 54 14.71 -34.14 -8.29
CA GLU A 54 14.92 -32.68 -8.40
C GLU A 54 13.60 -31.92 -8.54
N GLY A 55 12.67 -32.44 -9.35
CA GLY A 55 11.34 -31.85 -9.50
C GLY A 55 10.53 -31.87 -8.21
N GLU A 56 10.48 -33.02 -7.52
CA GLU A 56 9.80 -33.18 -6.22
C GLU A 56 10.43 -32.28 -5.16
N ALA A 57 11.76 -32.21 -5.10
CA ALA A 57 12.48 -31.33 -4.17
C ALA A 57 12.23 -29.85 -4.45
N ALA A 58 12.20 -29.44 -5.72
CA ALA A 58 11.91 -28.06 -6.11
C ALA A 58 10.48 -27.64 -5.71
N VAL A 59 9.50 -28.53 -5.88
CA VAL A 59 8.11 -28.27 -5.45
C VAL A 59 8.04 -28.13 -3.93
N GLU A 60 8.69 -29.03 -3.18
CA GLU A 60 8.68 -28.93 -1.71
C GLU A 60 9.43 -27.70 -1.21
N GLN A 61 10.56 -27.36 -1.83
CA GLN A 61 11.28 -26.14 -1.50
C GLN A 61 10.42 -24.89 -1.76
N ALA A 62 9.69 -24.84 -2.88
CA ALA A 62 8.78 -23.75 -3.18
C ALA A 62 7.63 -23.68 -2.16
N ARG A 63 7.08 -24.83 -1.73
CA ARG A 63 6.04 -24.89 -0.70
C ARG A 63 6.53 -24.36 0.64
N LEU A 64 7.68 -24.86 1.12
CA LEU A 64 8.28 -24.43 2.39
C LEU A 64 8.64 -22.94 2.35
N LYS A 65 9.16 -22.44 1.23
CA LYS A 65 9.45 -21.01 1.07
C LYS A 65 8.19 -20.16 1.11
N SER A 66 7.13 -20.59 0.42
CA SER A 66 5.83 -19.92 0.44
C SER A 66 5.25 -19.88 1.86
N GLU A 67 5.34 -20.99 2.60
CA GLU A 67 4.88 -21.06 3.98
C GLU A 67 5.71 -20.16 4.92
N ALA A 68 7.04 -20.15 4.78
CA ALA A 68 7.90 -19.24 5.54
C ALA A 68 7.54 -17.77 5.26
N THR A 69 7.41 -17.38 3.99
CA THR A 69 7.01 -16.01 3.62
C THR A 69 5.61 -15.67 4.14
N ARG A 70 4.67 -16.61 4.15
CA ARG A 70 3.34 -16.40 4.73
C ARG A 70 3.43 -16.14 6.23
N ILE A 71 4.20 -16.94 6.98
CA ILE A 71 4.37 -16.79 8.42
C ILE A 71 5.04 -15.44 8.73
N GLU A 72 6.09 -15.07 8.00
CA GLU A 72 6.77 -13.78 8.15
C GLU A 72 5.82 -12.61 7.90
N ALA A 73 5.05 -12.67 6.81
CA ALA A 73 4.07 -11.63 6.47
C ALA A 73 2.94 -11.51 7.51
N GLU A 74 2.42 -12.64 8.01
CA GLU A 74 1.40 -12.65 9.06
C GLU A 74 1.93 -12.08 10.38
N ALA A 75 3.16 -12.44 10.76
CA ALA A 75 3.81 -11.91 11.95
C ALA A 75 4.06 -10.40 11.86
N GLU A 76 4.56 -9.92 10.73
CA GLU A 76 4.79 -8.49 10.51
C GLU A 76 3.48 -7.71 10.47
N LEU A 77 2.44 -8.25 9.82
CA LEU A 77 1.11 -7.64 9.82
C LEU A 77 0.54 -7.54 11.24
N SER A 78 0.70 -8.58 12.05
CA SER A 78 0.27 -8.57 13.46
C SER A 78 1.00 -7.51 14.26
N ARG A 79 2.34 -7.42 14.12
CA ARG A 79 3.17 -6.41 14.78
C ARG A 79 2.74 -4.99 14.40
N LEU A 80 2.52 -4.73 13.11
CA LEU A 80 2.07 -3.44 12.61
C LEU A 80 0.66 -3.09 13.12
N LYS A 81 -0.27 -4.04 13.12
CA LYS A 81 -1.62 -3.82 13.65
C LYS A 81 -1.59 -3.42 15.12
N LEU A 82 -0.84 -4.15 15.95
CA LEU A 82 -0.72 -3.83 17.37
C LEU A 82 -0.11 -2.45 17.61
N ALA A 83 0.95 -2.11 16.87
CA ALA A 83 1.57 -0.79 16.98
C ALA A 83 0.61 0.34 16.56
N ARG A 84 -0.13 0.15 15.46
CA ARG A 84 -1.09 1.14 14.97
C ARG A 84 -2.32 1.26 15.86
N GLU A 85 -2.80 0.17 16.44
CA GLU A 85 -3.89 0.21 17.40
C GLU A 85 -3.49 1.02 18.65
N ALA A 86 -2.28 0.79 19.16
CA ALA A 86 -1.75 1.56 20.28
C ALA A 86 -1.59 3.05 19.93
N GLU A 87 -1.10 3.36 18.73
CA GLU A 87 -0.96 4.74 18.23
C GLU A 87 -2.31 5.44 18.11
N ILE A 88 -3.33 4.78 17.54
CA ILE A 88 -4.67 5.34 17.40
C ILE A 88 -5.29 5.60 18.78
N LYS A 89 -5.13 4.69 19.74
CA LYS A 89 -5.63 4.90 21.11
C LYS A 89 -4.97 6.10 21.76
N PHE A 90 -3.64 6.19 21.69
CA PHE A 90 -2.89 7.32 22.23
C PHE A 90 -3.28 8.66 21.60
N LEU A 91 -3.42 8.70 20.27
CA LEU A 91 -3.87 9.91 19.56
C LEU A 91 -5.32 10.27 19.92
N GLY A 92 -6.20 9.29 20.08
CA GLY A 92 -7.57 9.50 20.55
C GLY A 92 -7.60 10.14 21.93
N GLU A 93 -6.85 9.61 22.89
CA GLU A 93 -6.73 10.16 24.24
C GLU A 93 -6.10 11.56 24.25
N GLN A 94 -5.09 11.80 23.42
CA GLN A 94 -4.46 13.11 23.29
C GLN A 94 -5.46 14.15 22.73
N ASN A 95 -6.22 13.79 21.70
CA ASN A 95 -7.23 14.66 21.10
C ASN A 95 -8.34 14.98 22.10
N GLU A 96 -8.82 13.99 22.84
CA GLU A 96 -9.83 14.20 23.89
C GLU A 96 -9.34 15.17 24.97
N LEU A 97 -8.08 14.98 25.41
CA LEU A 97 -7.45 15.88 26.36
C LEU A 97 -7.29 17.31 25.79
N GLU A 98 -6.96 17.45 24.52
CA GLU A 98 -6.83 18.75 23.86
C GLU A 98 -8.19 19.45 23.72
N ILE A 99 -9.25 18.71 23.38
CA ILE A 99 -10.63 19.23 23.32
C ILE A 99 -11.05 19.72 24.71
N SER A 100 -10.85 18.91 25.75
CA SER A 100 -11.16 19.28 27.13
C SER A 100 -10.40 20.54 27.55
N LYS A 101 -9.08 20.57 27.31
CA LYS A 101 -8.24 21.73 27.62
C LYS A 101 -8.71 23.00 26.91
N LYS A 102 -9.00 22.93 25.60
CA LYS A 102 -9.50 24.08 24.83
C LYS A 102 -10.89 24.51 25.28
N GLY A 103 -11.76 23.56 25.63
CA GLY A 103 -13.08 23.83 26.18
C GLY A 103 -13.01 24.61 27.49
N GLU A 104 -12.20 24.13 28.44
CA GLU A 104 -12.00 24.82 29.73
C GLU A 104 -11.32 26.19 29.53
N MET A 105 -10.34 26.28 28.64
CA MET A 105 -9.68 27.56 28.32
C MET A 105 -10.66 28.57 27.72
N SER A 106 -11.49 28.15 26.77
CA SER A 106 -12.53 29.00 26.16
C SER A 106 -13.58 29.44 27.17
N ARG A 107 -13.96 28.56 28.11
CA ARG A 107 -14.84 28.92 29.23
C ARG A 107 -14.21 29.99 30.12
N ILE A 108 -12.96 29.81 30.54
CA ILE A 108 -12.22 30.79 31.35
C ILE A 108 -12.11 32.13 30.62
N GLU A 109 -11.82 32.12 29.32
CA GLU A 109 -11.75 33.33 28.50
C GLU A 109 -13.10 34.04 28.40
N THR A 110 -14.18 33.28 28.21
CA THR A 110 -15.55 33.82 28.16
C THR A 110 -15.94 34.43 29.51
N GLU A 111 -15.64 33.75 30.62
CA GLU A 111 -15.89 34.27 31.97
C GLU A 111 -15.06 35.53 32.25
N LYS A 112 -13.76 35.52 31.89
CA LYS A 112 -12.87 36.69 32.00
C LYS A 112 -13.41 37.87 31.18
N PHE A 113 -13.79 37.64 29.93
CA PHE A 113 -14.33 38.68 29.05
C PHE A 113 -15.65 39.24 29.60
N LYS A 114 -16.54 38.37 30.08
CA LYS A 114 -17.78 38.76 30.75
C LYS A 114 -17.51 39.68 31.94
N LEU A 115 -16.59 39.30 32.83
CA LEU A 115 -16.22 40.13 33.99
C LEU A 115 -15.62 41.48 33.57
N GLN A 116 -14.80 41.51 32.52
CA GLN A 116 -14.26 42.76 31.97
C GLN A 116 -15.39 43.67 31.45
N VAL A 117 -16.31 43.14 30.67
CA VAL A 117 -17.47 43.89 30.13
C VAL A 117 -18.38 44.39 31.25
N GLU A 118 -18.68 43.54 32.24
CA GLU A 118 -19.48 43.91 33.42
C GLU A 118 -18.81 45.02 34.24
N SER A 119 -17.48 44.98 34.40
CA SER A 119 -16.72 45.99 35.15
C SER A 119 -16.70 47.38 34.48
N ILE A 120 -16.77 47.44 33.15
CA ILE A 120 -16.90 48.70 32.40
C ILE A 120 -18.33 49.24 32.49
N GLY A 121 -19.32 48.33 32.43
CA GLY A 121 -20.75 48.64 32.52
C GLY A 121 -21.38 49.05 31.18
N ALA A 122 -22.63 48.63 30.96
CA ALA A 122 -23.32 48.80 29.68
C ALA A 122 -23.50 50.26 29.25
N SER A 123 -23.75 51.17 30.20
CA SER A 123 -23.90 52.61 29.94
C SER A 123 -22.58 53.25 29.49
N THR A 124 -21.46 52.88 30.10
CA THR A 124 -20.12 53.35 29.74
C THR A 124 -19.73 52.83 28.35
N ILE A 125 -20.02 51.55 28.06
CA ILE A 125 -19.79 50.97 26.72
C ILE A 125 -20.62 51.70 25.67
N GLN A 126 -21.90 51.99 25.95
CA GLN A 126 -22.77 52.74 25.04
C GLN A 126 -22.27 54.17 24.79
N ALA A 127 -21.82 54.86 25.83
CA ALA A 127 -21.27 56.21 25.72
C ALA A 127 -19.98 56.22 24.91
N ILE A 128 -19.10 55.24 25.11
CA ILE A 128 -17.83 55.12 24.36
C ILE A 128 -18.08 54.68 22.92
N ALA A 129 -19.07 53.82 22.67
CA ALA A 129 -19.45 53.39 21.33
C ALA A 129 -20.09 54.51 20.50
N THR A 130 -20.84 55.43 21.12
CA THR A 130 -21.38 56.63 20.45
C THR A 130 -20.42 57.81 20.42
N SER A 131 -19.29 57.71 21.14
CA SER A 131 -18.20 58.68 21.08
C SER A 131 -17.38 58.54 19.79
N GLY A 132 -16.47 59.49 19.55
CA GLY A 132 -15.66 59.54 18.33
C GLY A 132 -14.77 58.29 18.09
N PRO A 133 -14.20 58.17 16.88
CA PRO A 133 -13.47 56.97 16.43
C PRO A 133 -12.32 56.56 17.36
N ASP A 134 -11.58 57.53 17.90
CA ASP A 134 -10.42 57.27 18.78
C ASP A 134 -10.80 56.57 20.09
N THR A 135 -11.97 56.89 20.62
CA THR A 135 -12.50 56.28 21.86
C THR A 135 -12.98 54.85 21.64
N GLN A 136 -13.52 54.53 20.47
CA GLN A 136 -13.93 53.17 20.09
C GLN A 136 -12.72 52.24 19.96
N VAL A 137 -11.61 52.71 19.38
CA VAL A 137 -10.36 51.92 19.28
C VAL A 137 -9.79 51.61 20.66
N LYS A 138 -9.76 52.59 21.57
CA LYS A 138 -9.29 52.39 22.95
C LYS A 138 -10.15 51.38 23.72
N LEU A 139 -11.46 51.34 23.47
CA LEU A 139 -12.36 50.34 24.05
C LEU A 139 -12.04 48.93 23.56
N LEU A 140 -11.88 48.76 22.23
CA LEU A 140 -11.51 47.47 21.65
C LEU A 140 -10.16 46.98 22.20
N GLN A 141 -9.18 47.89 22.31
CA GLN A 141 -7.88 47.59 22.86
C GLN A 141 -7.93 47.24 24.36
N ALA A 142 -8.79 47.90 25.15
CA ALA A 142 -9.03 47.58 26.56
C ALA A 142 -9.71 46.22 26.76
N LEU A 143 -10.56 45.81 25.82
CA LEU A 143 -11.19 44.49 25.78
C LEU A 143 -10.27 43.40 25.21
N GLY A 144 -9.02 43.75 24.85
CA GLY A 144 -8.06 42.83 24.24
C GLY A 144 -8.44 42.40 22.82
N LEU A 145 -9.43 43.04 22.20
CA LEU A 145 -9.85 42.79 20.84
C LEU A 145 -8.93 43.58 19.92
N GLN A 146 -8.02 42.89 19.23
CA GLN A 146 -7.30 43.50 18.11
C GLN A 146 -8.31 43.91 17.04
N SER A 147 -8.18 45.13 16.51
CA SER A 147 -8.94 45.57 15.33
C SER A 147 -8.50 44.72 14.13
N MET A 148 -9.06 43.52 14.02
CA MET A 148 -8.69 42.60 12.95
C MET A 148 -9.54 42.95 11.74
N LEU A 149 -8.89 43.42 10.67
CA LEU A 149 -9.48 43.42 9.33
C LEU A 149 -9.61 41.94 8.94
N ILE A 150 -10.79 41.36 9.19
CA ILE A 150 -11.04 39.97 8.81
C ILE A 150 -11.32 39.96 7.32
N THR A 151 -10.33 39.52 6.53
CA THR A 151 -10.45 39.32 5.09
C THR A 151 -10.86 37.86 4.84
N ASP A 152 -12.15 37.61 4.63
CA ASP A 152 -12.56 36.47 3.80
C ASP A 152 -12.43 36.94 2.34
N GLY A 153 -11.77 36.15 1.48
CA GLY A 153 -11.09 36.56 0.24
C GLY A 153 -11.90 37.27 -0.85
N ASN A 154 -13.13 37.71 -0.59
CA ASN A 154 -13.99 38.45 -1.52
C ASN A 154 -14.71 39.67 -0.89
N THR A 155 -14.67 39.87 0.44
CA THR A 155 -15.32 41.04 1.06
C THR A 155 -14.60 41.48 2.33
N PRO A 156 -14.05 42.71 2.38
CA PRO A 156 -13.39 43.21 3.59
C PRO A 156 -14.45 43.53 4.66
N ILE A 157 -14.45 42.78 5.77
CA ILE A 157 -15.27 43.12 6.94
C ILE A 157 -14.41 43.99 7.86
N ASN A 158 -14.71 45.28 7.88
CA ASN A 158 -14.09 46.21 8.81
C ASN A 158 -14.91 46.24 10.10
N LEU A 159 -14.40 45.64 11.18
CA LEU A 159 -15.10 45.55 12.46
C LEU A 159 -15.44 46.94 13.05
N MET A 160 -14.71 47.98 12.66
CA MET A 160 -15.01 49.38 13.00
C MET A 160 -16.27 49.93 12.32
N GLY A 161 -16.61 49.43 11.12
CA GLY A 161 -17.82 49.85 10.38
C GLY A 161 -19.04 48.95 10.61
N PHE A 162 -18.84 47.75 11.16
CA PHE A 162 -19.90 46.76 11.35
C PHE A 162 -20.94 47.18 12.40
N GLY A 163 -20.50 47.85 13.48
CA GLY A 163 -21.40 48.38 14.52
C GLY A 163 -22.40 49.42 13.99
N GLN A 164 -21.98 50.24 13.02
CA GLN A 164 -22.84 51.25 12.40
C GLN A 164 -23.80 50.65 11.35
N GLY A 165 -23.38 49.58 10.66
CA GLY A 165 -24.19 48.89 9.66
C GLY A 165 -25.29 47.99 10.26
N LEU A 166 -25.04 47.35 11.40
CA LEU A 166 -26.03 46.51 12.07
C LEU A 166 -27.12 47.32 12.79
N LEU A 167 -26.77 48.52 13.30
CA LEU A 167 -27.72 49.42 13.95
C LEU A 167 -28.55 50.24 12.94
N GLY A 168 -28.09 50.38 11.69
CA GLY A 168 -28.77 51.10 10.61
C GLY A 168 -29.46 50.23 9.54
N GLY A 169 -29.31 48.90 9.60
CA GLY A 169 -29.68 47.97 8.52
C GLY A 169 -31.15 47.56 8.40
N LEU A 170 -32.09 48.16 9.15
CA LEU A 170 -33.52 47.87 9.04
C LEU A 170 -34.25 48.66 7.93
N THR A 171 -33.53 49.46 7.13
CA THR A 171 -34.12 50.22 6.03
C THR A 171 -33.55 49.83 4.67
N GLY A 172 -34.21 48.85 4.07
CA GLY A 172 -34.43 48.68 2.63
C GLY A 172 -33.24 48.77 1.67
N ASN A 173 -32.83 47.62 1.10
CA ASN A 173 -32.63 47.58 -0.33
C ASN A 173 -32.84 46.17 -0.90
N THR A 174 -34.02 45.96 -1.50
CA THR A 174 -34.33 44.83 -2.35
C THR A 174 -33.62 45.00 -3.69
N ASN A 175 -32.58 44.22 -3.97
CA ASN A 175 -32.23 43.99 -5.37
C ASN A 175 -31.76 42.55 -5.62
N LYS A 176 -32.76 41.74 -5.95
CA LYS A 176 -32.66 40.34 -6.37
C LYS A 176 -32.32 40.32 -7.86
N LYS A 177 -31.04 40.13 -8.22
CA LYS A 177 -30.67 39.78 -9.61
C LYS A 177 -30.42 38.28 -9.70
N ILE A 178 -31.47 37.60 -10.12
CA ILE A 178 -31.51 36.24 -10.64
C ILE A 178 -30.59 36.19 -11.87
N ARG A 179 -29.61 35.29 -11.88
CA ARG A 179 -28.97 34.85 -13.13
C ARG A 179 -29.06 33.33 -13.23
N SER A 180 -29.65 32.96 -14.36
CA SER A 180 -30.12 31.66 -14.79
C SER A 180 -29.01 30.68 -15.11
N SER A 181 -29.26 29.43 -14.74
CA SER A 181 -28.64 28.20 -15.23
C SER A 181 -28.76 28.05 -16.75
N THR A 182 -27.67 27.73 -17.45
CA THR A 182 -27.70 27.04 -18.75
C THR A 182 -26.42 26.18 -18.92
N THR A 183 -26.62 24.88 -18.70
CA THR A 183 -26.19 23.71 -19.51
C THR A 183 -24.75 23.55 -20.02
N ALA A 184 -24.07 22.60 -19.38
CA ALA A 184 -23.31 21.44 -19.90
C ALA A 184 -22.68 21.46 -21.31
N SER A 185 -21.39 21.09 -21.37
CA SER A 185 -20.95 19.85 -22.04
C SER A 185 -19.53 19.44 -21.65
N SER A 186 -19.42 18.15 -21.34
CA SER A 186 -18.22 17.35 -21.12
C SER A 186 -17.39 17.23 -22.40
N ASN A 187 -16.06 17.29 -22.29
CA ASN A 187 -15.13 16.57 -23.16
C ASN A 187 -13.72 16.56 -22.53
N TYR A 188 -13.38 15.48 -21.86
CA TYR A 188 -11.99 15.08 -21.64
C TYR A 188 -11.73 13.86 -22.55
N HIS A 189 -10.96 14.09 -23.60
CA HIS A 189 -10.37 13.07 -24.45
C HIS A 189 -8.98 12.77 -23.86
N VAL A 190 -8.74 11.52 -23.48
CA VAL A 190 -7.41 11.04 -23.05
C VAL A 190 -6.77 10.42 -24.29
N GLU A 191 -5.69 11.04 -24.76
CA GLU A 191 -4.80 10.47 -25.77
C GLU A 191 -3.99 9.32 -25.14
N GLU A 192 -4.10 8.12 -25.75
CA GLU A 192 -3.15 7.04 -25.57
C GLU A 192 -1.85 7.40 -26.30
N ASN A 193 -0.72 7.34 -25.59
CA ASN A 193 0.62 7.42 -26.18
C ASN A 193 1.12 6.00 -26.53
N GLU A 194 1.94 5.98 -27.59
CA GLU A 194 2.69 4.87 -28.20
C GLU A 194 3.42 3.94 -27.23
#